data_AF-A0A5C8MRP8-F1
#
_entry.id   AF-A0A5C8MRP8-F1
#
_cell.length_a   1.000
_cell.length_b   1.000
_cell.length_c   1.000
_cell.angle_alpha   90.00
_cell.angle_beta   90.00
_cell.angle_gamma   90.00
#
_symmetry.space_group_name_H-M   'P 1'
#
loop_
_entity.id
_entity.type
_entity.pdbx_description
1 polymer ?
#
loop_
_entity_poly.entity_id
_entity_poly.type
_entity_poly.pdbx_seq_one_letter_code
_entity_poly.pdbx_strand_id
1 'polypeptide(L)'
;MSNLVYNEMLKIVRKKRLSVIAAIVAVLVVLFTYAQYKQVQEIQERLGTTDWRTQLQQQIIDAQNRLNSSSISEEWRKYLHIRLQQQQYYLEHDINPSAPGAPTFMRMFIENAIDLFLPLLMMVIAADLVSSEASIGTI
;
A
#
# COMPACT_ATOMS: atom_id res chain seq x y z
N MET A 1 27.37 -26.42 13.85
CA MET A 1 27.27 -25.05 13.29
C MET A 1 25.85 -24.51 13.29
N SER A 2 24.82 -25.29 12.90
CA SER A 2 23.40 -24.88 12.95
C SER A 2 22.91 -24.41 14.34
N ASN A 3 23.33 -25.08 15.41
CA ASN A 3 22.89 -24.74 16.78
C ASN A 3 23.38 -23.37 17.29
N LEU A 4 24.56 -22.89 16.85
CA LEU A 4 25.03 -21.55 17.23
C LEU A 4 24.23 -20.46 16.53
N VAL A 5 23.99 -20.65 15.22
CA VAL A 5 23.19 -19.72 14.41
C VAL A 5 21.76 -19.64 14.96
N TYR A 6 21.16 -20.77 15.32
CA TYR A 6 19.83 -20.80 15.94
C TYR A 6 19.79 -20.01 17.26
N ASN A 7 20.80 -20.16 18.11
CA ASN A 7 20.83 -19.51 19.42
C ASN A 7 21.06 -17.98 19.32
N GLU A 8 21.91 -17.56 18.38
CA GLU A 8 22.12 -16.15 18.02
C GLU A 8 20.83 -15.50 17.48
N MET A 9 20.14 -16.17 16.54
CA MET A 9 18.87 -15.69 16.00
C MET A 9 17.80 -15.57 17.09
N LEU A 10 17.75 -16.54 18.02
CA LEU A 10 16.79 -16.52 19.12
C LEU A 10 17.10 -15.42 20.15
N LYS A 11 18.38 -15.06 20.35
CA LYS A 11 18.79 -13.89 21.15
C LYS A 11 18.37 -12.58 20.50
N ILE A 12 18.49 -12.46 19.18
CA ILE A 12 18.06 -11.26 18.45
C ILE A 12 16.55 -11.08 18.61
N VAL A 13 15.75 -12.12 18.32
CA VAL A 13 14.27 -12.08 18.38
C VAL A 13 13.75 -11.79 19.79
N ARG A 14 14.44 -12.22 20.86
CA ARG A 14 14.06 -11.94 22.25
C ARG A 14 14.37 -10.53 22.75
N LYS A 15 15.04 -9.67 21.96
CA LYS A 15 15.26 -8.27 22.36
C LYS A 15 13.92 -7.55 22.44
N LYS A 16 13.60 -6.98 23.61
CA LYS A 16 12.34 -6.26 23.88
C LYS A 16 12.01 -5.18 22.82
N ARG A 17 13.03 -4.57 22.21
CA ARG A 17 12.88 -3.58 21.12
C ARG A 17 12.16 -4.16 19.89
N LEU A 18 12.46 -5.41 19.51
CA LEU A 18 11.78 -6.06 18.39
C LEU A 18 10.31 -6.36 18.67
N SER A 19 9.96 -6.68 19.93
CA SER A 19 8.56 -6.88 20.30
C SER A 19 7.72 -5.60 20.18
N VAL A 20 8.30 -4.44 20.50
CA VAL A 20 7.63 -3.13 20.34
C VAL A 20 7.43 -2.80 18.86
N ILE A 21 8.47 -2.96 18.04
CA ILE A 21 8.38 -2.73 16.58
C ILE A 21 7.36 -3.69 15.95
N ALA A 22 7.38 -4.97 16.32
CA ALA A 22 6.41 -5.95 15.84
C ALA A 22 4.97 -5.60 16.25
N ALA A 23 4.76 -5.09 17.46
CA ALA A 23 3.45 -4.64 17.92
C ALA A 23 2.94 -3.43 17.12
N ILE A 24 3.82 -2.44 16.85
CA ILE A 24 3.48 -1.28 16.01
C ILE A 24 3.10 -1.73 14.59
N VAL A 25 3.91 -2.60 13.98
CA VAL A 25 3.61 -3.17 12.66
C VAL A 25 2.29 -3.94 12.68
N ALA A 26 2.03 -4.75 13.70
CA ALA A 26 0.77 -5.48 13.83
C ALA A 26 -0.44 -4.54 13.90
N VAL A 27 -0.37 -3.46 14.69
CA VAL A 27 -1.43 -2.45 14.77
C VAL A 27 -1.65 -1.77 13.40
N LEU A 28 -0.57 -1.41 12.71
CA LEU A 28 -0.66 -0.80 11.38
C LEU A 28 -1.30 -1.75 10.35
N VAL A 29 -0.94 -3.03 10.37
CA VAL A 29 -1.54 -4.05 9.48
C VAL A 29 -3.05 -4.21 9.74
N VAL A 30 -3.47 -4.22 11.01
CA VAL A 30 -4.89 -4.31 11.38
C VAL A 30 -5.66 -3.08 10.90
N LEU A 31 -5.15 -1.88 11.17
CA LEU A 31 -5.78 -0.63 10.72
C LEU A 31 -5.87 -0.54 9.20
N PHE A 32 -4.79 -0.90 8.50
CA PHE A 32 -4.74 -0.90 7.04
C PHE A 32 -5.75 -1.88 6.44
N THR A 33 -5.81 -3.09 6.98
CA THR A 33 -6.76 -4.13 6.51
C THR A 33 -8.20 -3.70 6.75
N TYR A 34 -8.49 -3.09 7.90
CA TYR A 34 -9.81 -2.56 8.20
C TYR A 34 -10.22 -1.41 7.27
N ALA A 35 -9.30 -0.48 6.99
CA ALA A 35 -9.55 0.62 6.06
C ALA A 35 -9.83 0.11 4.65
N GLN A 36 -9.03 -0.85 4.16
CA GLN A 36 -9.25 -1.52 2.87
C GLN A 36 -10.63 -2.20 2.81
N TYR A 37 -11.00 -2.94 3.86
CA TYR A 37 -12.29 -3.60 3.94
C TYR A 37 -13.46 -2.61 3.86
N LYS A 38 -13.41 -1.54 4.67
CA LYS A 38 -14.45 -0.52 4.68
C LYS A 38 -14.59 0.18 3.33
N GLN A 39 -13.48 0.50 2.67
CA GLN A 39 -13.49 1.15 1.37
C GLN A 39 -14.12 0.27 0.28
N VAL A 40 -13.84 -1.04 0.30
CA VAL A 40 -14.48 -1.99 -0.62
C VAL A 40 -15.98 -2.09 -0.35
N GLN A 41 -16.40 -2.09 0.92
CA GLN A 41 -17.83 -2.08 1.27
C GLN A 41 -18.54 -0.83 0.76
N GLU A 42 -17.97 0.37 0.98
CA GLU A 42 -18.57 1.61 0.51
C GLU A 42 -18.73 1.65 -1.02
N ILE A 43 -17.76 1.10 -1.76
CA ILE A 43 -17.83 0.99 -3.22
C ILE A 43 -18.94 0.02 -3.65
N GLN A 44 -19.06 -1.13 -2.97
CA GLN A 44 -20.13 -2.09 -3.25
C GLN A 44 -21.52 -1.53 -2.94
N GLU A 45 -21.67 -0.81 -1.83
CA GLU A 45 -22.93 -0.14 -1.46
C GLU A 45 -23.34 0.92 -2.47
N ARG A 46 -22.39 1.73 -2.97
CA ARG A 46 -22.66 2.78 -3.97
C ARG A 46 -23.07 2.22 -5.33
N LEU A 47 -22.49 1.10 -5.72
CA LEU A 47 -22.69 0.54 -7.06
C LEU A 47 -23.79 -0.53 -7.09
N GLY A 48 -24.18 -1.07 -5.94
CA GLY A 48 -25.23 -2.10 -5.82
C GLY A 48 -24.88 -3.42 -6.53
N THR A 49 -23.64 -3.57 -6.99
CA THR A 49 -23.16 -4.73 -7.74
C THR A 49 -21.72 -5.05 -7.39
N THR A 50 -21.38 -6.34 -7.47
CA THR A 50 -20.01 -6.85 -7.32
C THR A 50 -19.29 -6.95 -8.67
N ASP A 51 -19.92 -6.53 -9.77
CA ASP A 51 -19.29 -6.56 -11.09
C ASP A 51 -18.19 -5.51 -11.21
N TRP A 52 -16.96 -5.98 -11.39
CA TRP A 52 -15.77 -5.15 -11.56
C TRP A 52 -15.88 -4.24 -12.80
N ARG A 53 -16.65 -4.62 -13.82
CA ARG A 53 -16.86 -3.80 -15.02
C ARG A 53 -17.61 -2.53 -14.70
N THR A 54 -18.65 -2.62 -13.88
CA THR A 54 -19.42 -1.44 -13.42
C THR A 54 -18.54 -0.51 -12.59
N GLN A 55 -17.69 -1.07 -11.72
CA GLN A 55 -16.71 -0.29 -10.95
C GLN A 55 -15.74 0.45 -11.89
N LEU A 56 -15.23 -0.25 -12.90
CA LEU A 56 -14.28 0.32 -13.86
C LEU A 56 -14.92 1.39 -14.75
N GLN A 57 -16.15 1.18 -15.20
CA GLN A 57 -16.93 2.18 -15.96
C GLN A 57 -17.17 3.45 -15.13
N GLN A 58 -17.52 3.31 -13.85
CA GLN A 58 -17.68 4.47 -12.98
C GLN A 58 -16.36 5.24 -12.82
N GLN A 59 -15.24 4.53 -12.66
CA GLN A 59 -13.91 5.17 -12.58
C GLN A 59 -13.55 5.93 -13.87
N ILE A 60 -13.89 5.38 -15.04
CA ILE A 60 -13.70 6.03 -16.34
C ILE A 60 -14.52 7.33 -16.41
N ILE A 61 -15.80 7.28 -16.01
CA ILE A 61 -16.69 8.46 -15.98
C ILE A 61 -16.12 9.53 -15.05
N ASP A 62 -15.70 9.15 -13.84
CA ASP A 62 -15.13 10.07 -12.87
C ASP A 62 -13.82 10.69 -13.36
N ALA A 63 -12.95 9.91 -14.01
CA ALA A 63 -11.71 10.39 -14.61
C ALA A 63 -11.97 11.36 -15.77
N GLN A 64 -12.94 11.07 -16.63
CA GLN A 64 -13.36 11.95 -17.72
C GLN A 64 -13.95 13.26 -17.20
N ASN A 65 -14.83 13.19 -16.20
CA ASN A 65 -15.41 14.37 -15.56
C ASN A 65 -14.34 15.25 -14.91
N ARG A 66 -13.32 14.62 -14.29
CA ARG A 66 -12.15 15.35 -13.79
C ARG A 66 -11.42 16.00 -14.94
N LEU A 67 -11.00 15.29 -15.99
CA LEU A 67 -10.27 15.84 -17.14
C LEU A 67 -10.94 17.05 -17.80
N ASN A 68 -12.27 17.06 -17.83
CA ASN A 68 -13.07 18.16 -18.39
C ASN A 68 -13.14 19.39 -17.46
N SER A 69 -12.69 19.29 -16.21
CA SER A 69 -12.64 20.43 -15.31
C SER A 69 -11.45 21.34 -15.65
N SER A 70 -11.70 22.66 -15.63
CA SER A 70 -10.75 23.68 -16.06
C SER A 70 -9.63 23.96 -15.06
N SER A 71 -9.71 23.45 -13.84
CA SER A 71 -8.82 23.78 -12.72
C SER A 71 -7.68 22.78 -12.47
N ILE A 72 -7.32 21.98 -13.47
CA ILE A 72 -6.31 20.93 -13.32
C ILE A 72 -4.96 21.34 -13.92
N SER A 73 -3.87 21.04 -13.19
CA SER A 73 -2.49 21.16 -13.72
C SER A 73 -2.26 20.23 -14.92
N GLU A 74 -1.36 20.63 -15.83
CA GLU A 74 -1.07 19.84 -17.03
C GLU A 74 -0.49 18.45 -16.71
N GLU A 75 0.34 18.34 -15.67
CA GLU A 75 0.90 17.06 -15.23
C GLU A 75 -0.19 16.10 -14.77
N TRP A 76 -1.13 16.59 -13.95
CA TRP A 76 -2.24 15.77 -13.49
C TRP A 76 -3.19 15.39 -14.64
N ARG A 77 -3.37 16.27 -15.63
CA ARG A 77 -4.10 15.96 -16.87
C ARG A 77 -3.44 14.83 -17.65
N LYS A 78 -2.10 14.84 -17.83
CA LYS A 78 -1.37 13.75 -18.48
C LYS A 78 -1.52 12.43 -17.73
N TYR A 79 -1.37 12.45 -16.41
CA TYR A 79 -1.57 11.27 -15.57
C TYR A 79 -2.99 10.69 -15.71
N LEU A 80 -4.01 11.53 -15.63
CA LEU A 80 -5.41 11.12 -15.80
C LEU A 80 -5.69 10.56 -17.20
N HIS A 81 -5.05 11.11 -18.24
CA HIS A 81 -5.20 10.60 -19.61
C HIS A 81 -4.61 9.20 -19.76
N ILE A 82 -3.39 8.97 -19.25
CA ILE A 82 -2.76 7.64 -19.24
C ILE A 82 -3.62 6.64 -18.46
N ARG A 83 -4.12 7.05 -17.29
CA ARG A 83 -4.99 6.21 -16.45
C ARG A 83 -6.29 5.85 -17.17
N LEU A 84 -6.92 6.81 -17.85
CA LEU A 84 -8.13 6.59 -18.62
C LEU A 84 -7.91 5.56 -19.73
N GLN A 85 -6.85 5.71 -20.51
CA GLN A 85 -6.48 4.76 -21.58
C GLN A 85 -6.24 3.36 -21.02
N GLN A 86 -5.57 3.24 -19.87
CA GLN A 86 -5.33 1.96 -19.22
C GLN A 86 -6.64 1.30 -18.74
N GLN A 87 -7.58 2.06 -18.18
CA GLN A 87 -8.88 1.55 -17.75
C GLN A 87 -9.74 1.12 -18.94
N GLN A 88 -9.73 1.88 -20.04
CA GLN A 88 -10.40 1.51 -21.28
C GLN A 88 -9.81 0.21 -21.84
N TYR A 89 -8.48 0.08 -21.87
CA TYR A 89 -7.80 -1.14 -22.28
C TYR A 89 -8.26 -2.37 -21.49
N TYR A 90 -8.38 -2.25 -20.16
CA TYR A 90 -8.88 -3.34 -19.31
C TYR A 90 -10.34 -3.72 -19.62
N LEU A 91 -11.20 -2.74 -19.90
CA LEU A 91 -12.59 -3.00 -20.26
C LEU A 91 -12.70 -3.65 -21.65
N GLU A 92 -11.93 -3.17 -22.62
CA GLU A 92 -11.92 -3.66 -24.01
C GLU A 92 -11.38 -5.10 -24.11
N HIS A 93 -10.37 -5.44 -23.31
CA HIS A 93 -9.73 -6.77 -23.33
C HIS A 93 -10.32 -7.74 -22.30
N ASP A 94 -11.38 -7.34 -21.62
CA ASP A 94 -12.03 -8.12 -20.55
C ASP A 94 -11.07 -8.55 -19.42
N ILE A 95 -10.09 -7.70 -19.11
CA ILE A 95 -9.08 -7.94 -18.09
C ILE A 95 -9.57 -7.33 -16.79
N ASN A 96 -9.85 -8.16 -15.79
CA ASN A 96 -10.21 -7.68 -14.46
C ASN A 96 -8.96 -7.15 -13.73
N PRO A 97 -8.82 -5.82 -13.52
CA PRO A 97 -7.66 -5.25 -12.82
C PRO A 97 -7.65 -5.54 -11.32
N SER A 98 -8.80 -5.95 -10.77
CA SER A 98 -9.01 -6.27 -9.37
C SER A 98 -9.04 -7.77 -9.12
N ALA A 99 -8.66 -8.59 -10.11
CA ALA A 99 -8.59 -10.04 -9.93
C ALA A 99 -7.63 -10.38 -8.79
N PRO A 100 -8.03 -11.23 -7.82
CA PRO A 100 -7.15 -11.62 -6.73
C PRO A 100 -5.99 -12.46 -7.27
N GLY A 101 -4.76 -12.03 -7.00
CA GLY A 101 -3.56 -12.73 -7.48
C GLY A 101 -2.26 -12.03 -7.11
N ALA A 102 -1.13 -12.71 -7.36
CA ALA A 102 0.20 -12.20 -7.07
C ALA A 102 0.51 -10.84 -7.75
N PRO A 103 0.11 -10.58 -9.02
CA PRO A 103 0.34 -9.28 -9.65
C PRO A 103 -0.44 -8.15 -8.98
N THR A 104 -1.70 -8.38 -8.62
CA THR A 104 -2.56 -7.39 -7.96
C THR A 104 -2.07 -7.09 -6.56
N PHE A 105 -1.67 -8.13 -5.81
CA PHE A 105 -1.03 -7.96 -4.51
C PHE A 105 0.26 -7.14 -4.62
N MET A 106 1.14 -7.46 -5.57
CA MET A 106 2.41 -6.76 -5.73
C MET A 106 2.20 -5.29 -6.11
N ARG A 107 1.24 -5.00 -7.02
CA ARG A 107 0.86 -3.64 -7.37
C ARG A 107 0.36 -2.86 -6.15
N MET A 108 -0.61 -3.42 -5.43
CA MET A 108 -1.17 -2.81 -4.22
C MET A 108 -0.08 -2.59 -3.16
N PHE A 109 0.80 -3.57 -2.96
CA PHE A 109 1.90 -3.47 -2.01
C PHE A 109 2.84 -2.32 -2.37
N ILE A 110 3.29 -2.22 -3.63
CA ILE A 110 4.20 -1.15 -4.07
C ILE A 110 3.52 0.23 -3.96
N GLU A 111 2.27 0.36 -4.40
CA GLU A 111 1.52 1.63 -4.33
C GLU A 111 1.41 2.13 -2.89
N ASN A 112 1.04 1.26 -1.94
CA ASN A 112 0.94 1.64 -0.53
C ASN A 112 2.31 1.71 0.17
N ALA A 113 3.31 1.00 -0.34
CA ALA A 113 4.64 1.00 0.26
C ALA A 113 5.34 2.34 0.08
N ILE A 114 5.12 3.02 -1.04
CA ILE A 114 5.72 4.33 -1.30
C ILE A 114 5.21 5.38 -0.32
N ASP A 115 3.90 5.42 -0.10
CA ASP A 115 3.28 6.49 0.70
C ASP A 115 3.41 6.28 2.21
N LEU A 116 3.37 5.02 2.68
CA LEU A 116 3.34 4.72 4.12
C LEU A 116 4.53 3.89 4.61
N PHE A 117 4.87 2.82 3.88
CA PHE A 117 5.84 1.84 4.35
C PHE A 117 7.28 2.38 4.31
N LEU A 118 7.70 3.01 3.21
CA LEU A 118 9.05 3.55 3.04
C LEU A 118 9.37 4.64 4.06
N PRO A 119 8.50 5.65 4.31
CA PRO A 119 8.75 6.65 5.34
C PRO A 119 8.83 6.05 6.74
N LEU A 120 7.93 5.11 7.07
CA LEU A 120 7.94 4.44 8.36
C LEU A 120 9.21 3.60 8.55
N LEU A 121 9.59 2.82 7.54
CA LEU A 121 10.80 2.00 7.56
C LEU A 121 12.06 2.85 7.70
N MET A 122 12.13 3.99 7.00
CA MET A 122 13.20 4.98 7.17
C MET A 122 13.24 5.53 8.59
N MET A 123 12.11 5.89 9.19
CA MET A 123 12.06 6.33 10.59
C MET A 123 12.55 5.26 11.57
N VAL A 124 12.14 4.00 11.38
CA VAL A 124 12.58 2.89 12.24
C VAL A 124 14.08 2.67 12.11
N ILE A 125 14.62 2.66 10.89
CA ILE A 125 16.07 2.50 10.67
C ILE A 125 16.85 3.67 11.28
N ALA A 126 16.39 4.91 11.07
CA ALA A 126 17.03 6.10 11.63
C ALA A 126 17.00 6.07 13.17
N ALA A 127 15.86 5.70 13.78
CA ALA A 127 15.74 5.56 15.22
C ALA A 127 16.64 4.46 15.78
N ASP A 128 16.76 3.33 15.07
CA ASP A 128 17.66 2.23 15.45
C ASP A 128 19.14 2.63 15.35
N LEU A 129 19.52 3.40 14.33
CA LEU A 129 20.86 3.98 14.16
C LEU A 129 21.20 4.92 15.33
N VAL A 130 20.33 5.90 15.60
CA VAL A 130 20.53 6.86 16.70
C VAL A 130 20.53 6.16 18.07
N SER A 131 19.64 5.20 18.28
CA SER A 131 19.60 4.41 19.52
C SER A 131 20.86 3.56 19.69
N SER A 132 21.45 3.06 18.60
CA SER A 132 22.68 2.27 18.68
C SER A 132 23.89 3.12 19.08
N GLU A 133 23.99 4.36 18.57
CA GLU A 133 25.05 5.30 18.96
C GLU A 133 24.89 5.78 20.41
N ALA A 134 23.66 6.07 20.85
CA ALA A 134 23.38 6.41 22.25
C ALA A 134 23.72 5.27 23.22
N SER A 135 23.64 4.01 22.79
CA SER A 135 23.99 2.85 23.64
C SER A 135 25.50 2.58 23.73
N ILE A 136 26.28 3.07 22.75
CA ILE A 136 27.74 2.95 22.69
C ILE A 136 28.43 4.12 23.43
N GLY A 137 27.69 5.21 23.70
CA GLY A 137 28.15 6.33 24.53
C GLY A 137 28.89 7.43 23.76
N THR A 138 28.57 7.62 22.48
CA THR A 138 29.16 8.70 21.66
C THR A 138 28.30 9.98 21.64
N ILE A 139 27.16 9.98 22.34
CA ILE A 139 26.34 11.15 22.69
C ILE A 139 26.06 11.11 24.19
#